data_AF-A0AAW6I901-F1
#
_entry.id   AF-A0AAW6I901-F1
#
_cell.length_a   1.000
_cell.length_b   1.000
_cell.length_c   1.000
_cell.angle_alpha   90.00
_cell.angle_beta   90.00
_cell.angle_gamma   90.00
#
_symmetry.space_group_name_H-M   'P 1'
#
loop_
_entity.id
_entity.type
_entity.pdbx_description
1 polymer ?
#
loop_
_entity_poly.entity_id
_entity_poly.type
_entity_poly.pdbx_seq_one_letter_code
_entity_poly.pdbx_strand_id
1 'polypeptide(L)'
;MGTNADTEKLKELYQSLDRLKASGEDVIAEIRREINNIELQYLKDNLFPEIMKIIGERISWLRCTIDMSLQFDGDKQIDYSFCKSGSIVFVRDKYECNGHDENAIEKSGTDSNNQEIIIGTSNRINGHDTSKHSKTHVPRVEFPDGRVFQSNIFSDTYTAVIKGIGAELVDLVGLEHAGVGVVSKTLDAKYQKPIGGGWYVMTNSSTQTKSEDLQAISDELDLNLKINLVPLDGSETLYLPKSTNKESTRTKIQVTFPDGRKICSSKVLEALIEVVKYAGAERVRELRINCCADNLILKTPAPRYEKPFKPVGNGWLCNTCSDTITKFNQITEISQKLNLGIKAELV
;
A
#
# COMPACT_ATOMS: atom_id res chain seq x y z
N MET A 1 -1.15 -27.48 -24.09
CA MET A 1 -0.66 -27.13 -25.43
C MET A 1 -1.65 -26.13 -26.04
N GLY A 2 -1.53 -24.86 -25.66
CA GLY A 2 -1.91 -23.78 -26.56
C GLY A 2 -1.11 -23.92 -27.86
N THR A 3 -1.79 -23.78 -28.98
CA THR A 3 -1.27 -24.09 -30.31
C THR A 3 -0.54 -22.90 -30.92
N ASN A 4 0.22 -23.13 -31.99
CA ASN A 4 0.87 -22.04 -32.71
C ASN A 4 -0.15 -21.02 -33.27
N ALA A 5 -1.39 -21.45 -33.52
CA ALA A 5 -2.48 -20.57 -33.96
C ALA A 5 -2.94 -19.59 -32.88
N ASP A 6 -2.84 -19.93 -31.59
CA ASP A 6 -3.18 -19.02 -30.49
C ASP A 6 -2.16 -17.87 -30.39
N THR A 7 -0.88 -18.17 -30.62
CA THR A 7 0.21 -17.17 -30.69
C THR A 7 0.07 -16.25 -31.90
N GLU A 8 -0.23 -16.78 -33.09
CA GLU A 8 -0.46 -15.95 -34.29
C GLU A 8 -1.73 -15.09 -34.14
N LYS A 9 -2.82 -15.65 -33.62
CA LYS A 9 -4.05 -14.88 -33.33
C LYS A 9 -3.79 -13.73 -32.34
N LEU A 10 -2.95 -13.94 -31.32
CA LEU A 10 -2.58 -12.88 -30.40
C LEU A 10 -1.79 -11.75 -31.11
N LYS A 11 -0.88 -12.08 -32.03
CA LYS A 11 -0.18 -11.09 -32.87
C LYS A 11 -1.16 -10.32 -33.78
N GLU A 12 -2.13 -10.99 -34.38
CA GLU A 12 -3.17 -10.34 -35.21
C GLU A 12 -4.05 -9.40 -34.39
N LEU A 13 -4.40 -9.78 -33.15
CA LEU A 13 -5.18 -8.93 -32.24
C LEU A 13 -4.39 -7.70 -31.77
N TYR A 14 -3.10 -7.83 -31.43
CA TYR A 14 -2.25 -6.66 -31.14
C TYR A 14 -2.16 -5.71 -32.34
N GLN A 15 -1.90 -6.23 -33.54
CA GLN A 15 -1.87 -5.41 -34.77
C GLN A 15 -3.22 -4.73 -35.05
N SER A 16 -4.33 -5.41 -34.74
CA SER A 16 -5.68 -4.85 -34.87
C SER A 16 -5.90 -3.73 -33.85
N LEU A 17 -5.52 -3.92 -32.59
CA LEU A 17 -5.59 -2.92 -31.53
C LEU A 17 -4.76 -1.67 -31.87
N ASP A 18 -3.56 -1.85 -32.45
CA ASP A 18 -2.70 -0.74 -32.88
C ASP A 18 -3.30 0.06 -34.04
N ARG A 19 -3.89 -0.62 -35.04
CA ARG A 19 -4.55 0.02 -36.19
C ARG A 19 -5.85 0.73 -35.79
N LEU A 20 -6.54 0.24 -34.76
CA LEU A 20 -7.86 0.72 -34.33
C LEU A 20 -7.82 1.84 -33.28
N LYS A 21 -6.66 2.44 -32.99
CA LYS A 21 -6.50 3.58 -32.05
C LYS A 21 -7.35 4.84 -32.36
N ALA A 22 -8.00 4.89 -33.51
CA ALA A 22 -8.91 5.96 -33.93
C ALA A 22 -10.38 5.52 -34.13
N SER A 23 -10.77 4.31 -33.66
CA SER A 23 -12.12 3.77 -33.77
C SER A 23 -12.91 3.84 -32.44
N GLY A 24 -14.18 3.42 -32.47
CA GLY A 24 -15.10 3.47 -31.33
C GLY A 24 -14.70 2.56 -30.16
N GLU A 25 -14.93 3.04 -28.94
CA GLU A 25 -14.38 2.45 -27.71
C GLU A 25 -14.88 1.02 -27.42
N ASP A 26 -16.12 0.68 -27.80
CA ASP A 26 -16.69 -0.66 -27.62
C ASP A 26 -15.93 -1.74 -28.40
N VAL A 27 -15.50 -1.45 -29.64
CA VAL A 27 -14.73 -2.38 -30.48
C VAL A 27 -13.35 -2.62 -29.87
N ILE A 28 -12.74 -1.57 -29.33
CA ILE A 28 -11.46 -1.63 -28.63
C ILE A 28 -11.59 -2.45 -27.32
N ALA A 29 -12.72 -2.34 -26.61
CA ALA A 29 -12.99 -3.11 -25.39
C ALA A 29 -13.13 -4.62 -25.66
N GLU A 30 -13.81 -5.03 -26.74
CA GLU A 30 -13.93 -6.45 -27.10
C GLU A 30 -12.58 -7.07 -27.49
N ILE A 31 -11.78 -6.38 -28.30
CA ILE A 31 -10.43 -6.82 -28.68
C ILE A 31 -9.52 -6.96 -27.45
N ARG A 32 -9.54 -5.99 -26.53
CA ARG A 32 -8.77 -6.07 -25.26
C ARG A 32 -9.19 -7.27 -24.40
N ARG A 33 -10.48 -7.58 -24.33
CA ARG A 33 -11.00 -8.75 -23.60
C ARG A 33 -10.50 -10.06 -24.21
N GLU A 34 -10.46 -10.16 -25.54
CA GLU A 34 -9.97 -11.35 -26.23
C GLU A 34 -8.45 -11.53 -26.07
N ILE A 35 -7.68 -10.46 -26.20
CA ILE A 35 -6.23 -10.41 -25.91
C ILE A 35 -5.94 -10.97 -24.50
N ASN A 36 -6.54 -10.38 -23.46
CA ASN A 36 -6.36 -10.80 -22.06
C ASN A 36 -6.67 -12.30 -21.84
N ASN A 37 -7.70 -12.82 -22.52
CA ASN A 37 -8.07 -14.23 -22.38
C ASN A 37 -7.02 -15.16 -23.01
N ILE A 38 -6.46 -14.80 -24.17
CA ILE A 38 -5.43 -15.59 -24.86
C ILE A 38 -4.10 -15.47 -24.12
N GLU A 39 -3.73 -14.28 -23.63
CA GLU A 39 -2.55 -14.06 -22.77
C GLU A 39 -2.59 -14.96 -21.52
N LEU A 40 -3.69 -14.92 -20.75
CA LEU A 40 -3.85 -15.73 -19.55
C LEU A 40 -3.80 -17.24 -19.84
N GLN A 41 -4.37 -17.69 -20.96
CA GLN A 41 -4.32 -19.10 -21.35
C GLN A 41 -2.89 -19.51 -21.75
N TYR A 42 -2.18 -18.70 -22.55
CA TYR A 42 -0.80 -18.95 -22.96
C TYR A 42 0.17 -18.99 -21.77
N LEU A 43 0.05 -18.03 -20.84
CA LEU A 43 0.85 -18.00 -19.61
C LEU A 43 0.67 -19.30 -18.81
N LYS A 44 -0.58 -19.75 -18.65
CA LYS A 44 -0.96 -20.90 -17.84
C LYS A 44 -0.62 -22.26 -18.48
N ASP A 45 -0.89 -22.43 -19.78
CA ASP A 45 -0.85 -23.74 -20.44
C ASP A 45 0.44 -23.99 -21.25
N ASN A 46 1.25 -22.94 -21.49
CA ASN A 46 2.52 -23.01 -22.21
C ASN A 46 3.68 -22.48 -21.37
N LEU A 47 3.71 -21.17 -21.07
CA LEU A 47 4.92 -20.52 -20.54
C LEU A 47 5.31 -20.99 -19.12
N PHE A 48 4.43 -20.87 -18.14
CA PHE A 48 4.77 -21.25 -16.76
C PHE A 48 5.03 -22.76 -16.59
N PRO A 49 4.30 -23.70 -17.23
CA PRO A 49 4.63 -25.12 -17.17
C PRO A 49 6.05 -25.45 -17.66
N GLU A 50 6.52 -24.80 -18.73
CA GLU A 50 7.87 -25.01 -19.26
C GLU A 50 8.94 -24.42 -18.33
N ILE A 51 8.75 -23.18 -17.86
CA ILE A 51 9.63 -22.55 -16.87
C ILE A 51 9.71 -23.40 -15.58
N MET A 52 8.58 -23.86 -15.05
CA MET A 52 8.53 -24.65 -13.81
C MET A 52 9.17 -26.03 -13.98
N LYS A 53 9.12 -26.63 -15.17
CA LYS A 53 9.89 -27.85 -15.48
C LYS A 53 11.39 -27.58 -15.41
N ILE A 54 11.88 -26.54 -16.08
CA ILE A 54 13.32 -26.18 -16.09
C ILE A 54 13.80 -25.85 -14.68
N ILE A 55 13.04 -25.04 -13.93
CA ILE A 55 13.35 -24.73 -12.52
C ILE A 55 13.38 -26.02 -11.69
N GLY A 56 12.34 -26.86 -11.78
CA GLY A 56 12.22 -28.11 -11.04
C GLY A 56 13.40 -29.06 -11.27
N GLU A 57 13.81 -29.25 -12.52
CA GLU A 57 15.02 -30.03 -12.87
C GLU A 57 16.27 -29.44 -12.22
N ARG A 58 16.46 -28.10 -12.27
CA ARG A 58 17.64 -27.41 -11.74
C ARG A 58 17.70 -27.33 -10.20
N ILE A 59 16.57 -27.28 -9.51
CA ILE A 59 16.51 -27.17 -8.03
C ILE A 59 16.28 -28.51 -7.32
N SER A 60 16.00 -29.59 -8.07
CA SER A 60 15.67 -30.94 -7.54
C SER A 60 16.61 -31.51 -6.47
N TRP A 61 17.88 -31.10 -6.47
CA TRP A 61 18.91 -31.54 -5.53
C TRP A 61 19.07 -30.64 -4.28
N LEU A 62 18.43 -29.47 -4.27
CA LEU A 62 18.51 -28.50 -3.18
C LEU A 62 17.71 -28.96 -1.96
N ARG A 63 18.31 -28.84 -0.78
CA ARG A 63 17.69 -29.16 0.52
C ARG A 63 17.12 -27.92 1.20
N CYS A 64 16.51 -27.03 0.44
CA CYS A 64 15.89 -25.81 0.95
C CYS A 64 14.66 -25.41 0.14
N THR A 65 13.67 -24.88 0.85
CA THR A 65 12.58 -24.09 0.27
C THR A 65 13.11 -22.75 -0.24
N ILE A 66 12.54 -22.27 -1.34
CA ILE A 66 12.90 -21.01 -1.99
C ILE A 66 11.61 -20.21 -2.17
N ASP A 67 11.60 -18.99 -1.67
CA ASP A 67 10.54 -18.02 -1.91
C ASP A 67 11.00 -17.06 -3.02
N MET A 68 10.20 -16.89 -4.07
CA MET A 68 10.55 -16.10 -5.25
C MET A 68 9.38 -15.22 -5.73
N SER A 69 9.70 -14.01 -6.17
CA SER A 69 8.81 -13.10 -6.89
C SER A 69 9.40 -12.78 -8.27
N LEU A 70 8.58 -12.81 -9.31
CA LEU A 70 8.93 -12.38 -10.66
C LEU A 70 7.92 -11.35 -11.15
N GLN A 71 8.41 -10.26 -11.74
CA GLN A 71 7.60 -9.22 -12.37
C GLN A 71 8.15 -8.95 -13.78
N PHE A 72 7.25 -8.87 -14.75
CA PHE A 72 7.51 -8.42 -16.11
C PHE A 72 6.55 -7.26 -16.41
N ASP A 73 7.04 -6.18 -17.01
CA ASP A 73 6.27 -4.95 -17.25
C ASP A 73 5.81 -4.77 -18.71
N GLY A 74 6.38 -5.57 -19.63
CA GLY A 74 6.16 -5.49 -21.08
C GLY A 74 7.40 -5.00 -21.84
N ASP A 75 8.22 -4.14 -21.24
CA ASP A 75 9.36 -3.46 -21.87
C ASP A 75 10.67 -4.27 -21.74
N LYS A 76 10.57 -5.58 -22.02
CA LYS A 76 11.71 -6.51 -22.10
C LYS A 76 12.58 -6.59 -20.82
N GLN A 77 12.06 -6.26 -19.65
CA GLN A 77 12.79 -6.44 -18.38
C GLN A 77 12.03 -7.33 -17.41
N ILE A 78 12.73 -8.31 -16.85
CA ILE A 78 12.25 -9.16 -15.76
C ILE A 78 12.92 -8.69 -14.46
N ASP A 79 12.15 -8.05 -13.60
CA ASP A 79 12.49 -7.83 -12.20
C ASP A 79 12.25 -9.11 -11.41
N TYR A 80 13.25 -9.61 -10.67
CA TYR A 80 13.04 -10.74 -9.78
C TYR A 80 13.67 -10.55 -8.41
N SER A 81 13.09 -11.23 -7.42
CA SER A 81 13.69 -11.35 -6.09
C SER A 81 13.47 -12.74 -5.52
N PHE A 82 14.43 -13.24 -4.76
CA PHE A 82 14.32 -14.53 -4.10
C PHE A 82 15.08 -14.57 -2.78
N CYS A 83 14.67 -15.49 -1.92
CA CYS A 83 15.46 -15.93 -0.78
C CYS A 83 15.26 -17.44 -0.56
N LYS A 84 16.21 -18.07 0.14
CA LYS A 84 15.92 -19.33 0.82
C LYS A 84 14.90 -19.04 1.94
N SER A 85 13.87 -19.86 2.10
CA SER A 85 12.90 -19.62 3.19
C SER A 85 13.59 -19.69 4.56
N GLY A 86 13.31 -18.72 5.43
CA GLY A 86 14.05 -18.47 6.67
C GLY A 86 15.36 -17.68 6.53
N SER A 87 15.74 -17.25 5.31
CA SER A 87 16.84 -16.30 5.10
C SER A 87 16.36 -14.86 5.27
N ILE A 88 17.07 -14.08 6.09
CA ILE A 88 16.91 -12.62 6.16
C ILE A 88 17.52 -11.91 4.94
N VAL A 89 18.42 -12.58 4.20
CA VAL A 89 19.04 -12.06 2.98
C VAL A 89 18.11 -12.33 1.79
N PHE A 90 17.68 -11.26 1.15
CA PHE A 90 16.95 -11.27 -0.12
C PHE A 90 17.87 -10.82 -1.25
N VAL A 91 18.00 -11.64 -2.29
CA VAL A 91 18.61 -11.22 -3.54
C VAL A 91 17.53 -10.52 -4.37
N ARG A 92 17.87 -9.38 -4.96
CA ARG A 92 17.07 -8.68 -5.98
C ARG A 92 17.97 -8.43 -7.17
N ASP A 93 17.45 -8.70 -8.36
CA ASP A 93 18.23 -8.60 -9.58
C ASP A 93 17.31 -8.37 -10.79
N LYS A 94 17.91 -8.02 -11.93
CA LYS A 94 17.22 -7.71 -13.18
C LYS A 94 17.77 -8.57 -14.31
N TYR A 95 16.88 -9.18 -15.09
CA TYR A 95 17.23 -9.81 -16.35
C TYR A 95 16.68 -8.99 -17.52
N GLU A 96 17.57 -8.49 -18.37
CA GLU A 96 17.18 -7.84 -19.62
C GLU A 96 16.94 -8.91 -20.69
N CYS A 97 15.70 -8.97 -21.19
CA CYS A 97 15.27 -9.88 -22.24
C CYS A 97 15.83 -9.40 -23.59
N ASN A 98 17.11 -9.68 -23.81
CA ASN A 98 17.72 -9.64 -25.13
C ASN A 98 16.85 -10.44 -26.10
N GLY A 99 16.31 -9.76 -27.13
CA GLY A 99 15.54 -10.41 -28.17
C GLY A 99 16.47 -11.33 -28.96
N HIS A 100 16.38 -12.63 -28.73
CA HIS A 100 17.32 -13.59 -29.28
C HIS A 100 17.16 -13.73 -30.81
N ASP A 101 18.27 -13.54 -31.52
CA ASP A 101 18.50 -14.23 -32.79
C ASP A 101 18.35 -15.75 -32.58
N GLU A 102 17.67 -16.43 -33.50
CA GLU A 102 17.09 -17.77 -33.29
C GLU A 102 18.11 -18.94 -33.20
N ASN A 103 19.41 -18.67 -33.05
CA ASN A 103 20.49 -19.67 -33.18
C ASN A 103 21.46 -19.69 -32.00
N ALA A 104 21.00 -20.14 -30.82
CA ALA A 104 21.86 -20.34 -29.65
C ALA A 104 21.44 -21.52 -28.73
N ILE A 105 21.18 -22.70 -29.29
CA ILE A 105 21.17 -23.96 -28.51
C ILE A 105 22.58 -24.57 -28.58
N GLU A 106 23.45 -24.27 -27.63
CA GLU A 106 24.65 -25.09 -27.43
C GLU A 106 25.14 -25.11 -25.96
N LYS A 107 26.09 -25.99 -25.66
CA LYS A 107 26.39 -26.46 -24.29
C LYS A 107 27.72 -25.95 -23.75
N SER A 108 27.67 -25.33 -22.59
CA SER A 108 28.71 -25.43 -21.55
C SER A 108 28.03 -25.49 -20.17
N GLY A 109 28.61 -26.11 -19.14
CA GLY A 109 29.99 -26.56 -19.01
C GLY A 109 30.68 -25.64 -18.00
N THR A 110 31.01 -26.19 -16.84
CA THR A 110 31.60 -25.51 -15.68
C THR A 110 32.62 -24.42 -16.03
N ASP A 111 32.49 -23.28 -15.35
CA ASP A 111 33.62 -22.82 -14.53
C ASP A 111 33.17 -22.03 -13.30
N SER A 112 33.96 -22.11 -12.24
CA SER A 112 33.78 -21.34 -11.01
C SER A 112 34.71 -20.14 -11.03
N ASN A 113 34.22 -18.93 -10.73
CA ASN A 113 34.99 -17.95 -9.95
C ASN A 113 34.15 -16.77 -9.44
N ASN A 114 34.59 -16.26 -8.30
CA ASN A 114 33.96 -15.24 -7.45
C ASN A 114 33.50 -13.96 -8.17
N GLN A 115 32.29 -13.49 -7.81
CA GLN A 115 31.98 -12.06 -7.62
C GLN A 115 31.25 -11.87 -6.28
N GLU A 116 31.33 -10.67 -5.72
CA GLU A 116 31.41 -10.49 -4.25
C GLU A 116 30.07 -10.43 -3.52
N ILE A 117 30.04 -11.01 -2.30
CA ILE A 117 28.95 -10.82 -1.34
C ILE A 117 29.13 -9.45 -0.69
N ILE A 118 28.46 -8.43 -1.20
CA ILE A 118 28.54 -7.06 -0.67
C ILE A 118 27.80 -6.97 0.67
N ILE A 119 28.56 -7.08 1.77
CA ILE A 119 28.10 -6.80 3.14
C ILE A 119 28.33 -5.31 3.42
N GLY A 120 27.27 -4.49 3.38
CA GLY A 120 27.35 -3.04 3.56
C GLY A 120 26.58 -2.53 4.78
N THR A 121 27.28 -1.93 5.75
CA THR A 121 26.68 -1.41 6.98
C THR A 121 27.12 0.04 7.27
N SER A 122 26.14 0.95 7.34
CA SER A 122 26.20 2.29 7.98
C SER A 122 26.99 3.44 7.31
N ASN A 123 26.24 4.43 6.79
CA ASN A 123 26.48 5.89 6.82
C ASN A 123 27.77 6.47 6.15
N ARG A 124 27.78 7.62 5.46
CA ARG A 124 26.90 8.83 5.44
C ARG A 124 27.29 9.67 4.18
N ILE A 125 26.63 10.72 3.66
CA ILE A 125 25.46 11.57 4.01
C ILE A 125 24.72 11.96 2.69
N ASN A 126 23.73 12.86 2.74
CA ASN A 126 23.20 13.70 1.64
C ASN A 126 22.63 13.01 0.39
N GLY A 127 21.30 12.83 0.33
CA GLY A 127 20.61 12.40 -0.90
C GLY A 127 19.13 12.06 -0.76
N HIS A 128 18.30 13.02 -0.37
CA HIS A 128 16.82 12.95 -0.42
C HIS A 128 16.16 11.71 0.26
N ASP A 129 16.06 11.73 1.59
CA ASP A 129 15.44 10.65 2.37
C ASP A 129 13.94 10.48 2.07
N THR A 130 13.61 9.44 1.30
CA THR A 130 12.26 8.85 1.29
C THR A 130 12.29 7.54 2.07
N SER A 131 12.02 7.61 3.36
CA SER A 131 11.99 6.47 4.28
C SER A 131 10.85 5.50 3.95
N LYS A 132 11.08 4.64 2.96
CA LYS A 132 10.26 3.44 2.71
C LYS A 132 10.41 2.51 3.92
N HIS A 133 9.50 2.64 4.88
CA HIS A 133 9.39 1.73 6.02
C HIS A 133 9.46 0.28 5.53
N SER A 134 10.54 -0.42 5.91
CA SER A 134 10.55 -1.87 5.88
C SER A 134 9.39 -2.37 6.74
N LYS A 135 8.61 -3.33 6.22
CA LYS A 135 7.63 -4.03 7.06
C LYS A 135 8.43 -4.82 8.09
N THR A 136 8.29 -4.48 9.36
CA THR A 136 8.99 -5.15 10.48
C THR A 136 8.16 -6.25 11.12
N HIS A 137 6.85 -6.33 10.82
CA HIS A 137 5.91 -7.24 11.47
C HIS A 137 4.94 -7.87 10.46
N VAL A 138 4.50 -9.09 10.73
CA VAL A 138 3.43 -9.81 10.04
C VAL A 138 2.30 -10.18 11.01
N PRO A 139 1.04 -10.21 10.56
CA PRO A 139 -0.05 -10.65 11.42
C PRO A 139 -0.05 -12.17 11.59
N ARG A 140 -0.28 -12.60 12.83
CA ARG A 140 -0.64 -13.98 13.18
C ARG A 140 -1.93 -13.95 13.97
N VAL A 141 -2.96 -14.59 13.46
CA VAL A 141 -4.28 -14.68 14.10
C VAL A 141 -4.55 -16.15 14.43
N GLU A 142 -4.88 -16.43 15.68
CA GLU A 142 -5.15 -17.79 16.18
C GLU A 142 -6.57 -17.86 16.76
N PHE A 143 -7.34 -18.84 16.32
CA PHE A 143 -8.71 -19.10 16.77
C PHE A 143 -8.70 -19.99 18.03
N PRO A 144 -9.77 -20.00 18.85
CA PRO A 144 -9.88 -20.90 20.02
C PRO A 144 -9.77 -22.39 19.68
N ASP A 145 -10.10 -22.79 18.46
CA ASP A 145 -9.97 -24.17 17.95
C ASP A 145 -8.54 -24.54 17.48
N GLY A 146 -7.59 -23.62 17.59
CA GLY A 146 -6.19 -23.81 17.20
C GLY A 146 -5.88 -23.53 15.73
N ARG A 147 -6.86 -23.12 14.89
CA ARG A 147 -6.56 -22.64 13.52
C ARG A 147 -5.71 -21.37 13.58
N VAL A 148 -4.60 -21.34 12.84
CA VAL A 148 -3.69 -20.19 12.74
C VAL A 148 -3.64 -19.67 11.31
N PHE A 149 -3.79 -18.35 11.16
CA PHE A 149 -3.65 -17.64 9.89
C PHE A 149 -2.45 -16.69 9.97
N GLN A 150 -1.48 -16.86 9.07
CA GLN A 150 -0.25 -16.06 8.99
C GLN A 150 0.25 -16.02 7.54
N SER A 151 0.71 -14.84 7.08
CA SER A 151 1.26 -14.60 5.74
C SER A 151 2.25 -13.44 5.80
N ASN A 152 3.19 -13.40 4.85
CA ASN A 152 4.09 -12.25 4.65
C ASN A 152 3.36 -11.00 4.12
N ILE A 153 2.14 -11.16 3.58
CA ILE A 153 1.27 -10.07 3.14
C ILE A 153 0.09 -9.93 4.11
N PHE A 154 0.08 -8.83 4.87
CA PHE A 154 -0.95 -8.58 5.89
C PHE A 154 -2.38 -8.74 5.33
N SER A 155 -2.65 -8.11 4.18
CA SER A 155 -3.97 -8.15 3.55
C SER A 155 -4.44 -9.57 3.25
N ASP A 156 -3.54 -10.53 3.07
CA ASP A 156 -3.90 -11.90 2.71
C ASP A 156 -4.24 -12.73 3.95
N THR A 157 -3.52 -12.54 5.07
CA THR A 157 -3.95 -13.03 6.39
C THR A 157 -5.32 -12.47 6.76
N TYR A 158 -5.51 -11.16 6.63
CA TYR A 158 -6.77 -10.48 6.93
C TYR A 158 -7.95 -11.04 6.11
N THR A 159 -7.74 -11.16 4.80
CA THR A 159 -8.72 -11.75 3.86
C THR A 159 -9.03 -13.21 4.20
N ALA A 160 -8.02 -13.99 4.59
CA ALA A 160 -8.19 -15.40 4.98
C ALA A 160 -8.89 -15.57 6.34
N VAL A 161 -8.63 -14.69 7.32
CA VAL A 161 -9.33 -14.69 8.62
C VAL A 161 -10.80 -14.36 8.43
N ILE A 162 -11.14 -13.28 7.72
CA ILE A 162 -12.53 -12.92 7.43
C ILE A 162 -13.26 -14.06 6.71
N LYS A 163 -12.61 -14.71 5.74
CA LYS A 163 -13.13 -15.92 5.09
C LYS A 163 -13.29 -17.11 6.04
N GLY A 164 -12.41 -17.26 7.02
CA GLY A 164 -12.41 -18.32 8.03
C GLY A 164 -13.39 -18.13 9.19
N ILE A 165 -13.87 -16.90 9.40
CA ILE A 165 -15.02 -16.55 10.25
C ILE A 165 -16.32 -16.78 9.48
N GLY A 166 -16.38 -16.28 8.24
CA GLY A 166 -17.57 -16.32 7.37
C GLY A 166 -18.02 -14.91 7.03
N ALA A 167 -18.03 -14.59 5.73
CA ALA A 167 -18.30 -13.25 5.23
C ALA A 167 -19.62 -12.66 5.75
N GLU A 168 -20.67 -13.48 5.81
CA GLU A 168 -22.02 -13.05 6.19
C GLU A 168 -22.13 -12.70 7.68
N LEU A 169 -21.30 -13.32 8.54
CA LEU A 169 -21.21 -12.95 9.96
C LEU A 169 -20.44 -11.66 10.16
N VAL A 170 -19.43 -11.39 9.34
CA VAL A 170 -18.63 -10.15 9.40
C VAL A 170 -19.41 -8.95 8.86
N ASP A 171 -20.25 -9.17 7.84
CA ASP A 171 -21.18 -8.16 7.30
C ASP A 171 -22.17 -7.65 8.37
N LEU A 172 -22.68 -8.55 9.22
CA LEU A 172 -23.57 -8.22 10.35
C LEU A 172 -22.93 -7.33 11.43
N VAL A 173 -21.60 -7.27 11.52
CA VAL A 173 -20.87 -6.36 12.44
C VAL A 173 -20.97 -4.90 11.96
N GLY A 174 -21.31 -4.66 10.70
CA GLY A 174 -21.56 -3.31 10.17
C GLY A 174 -20.33 -2.39 10.10
N LEU A 175 -19.11 -2.93 10.17
CA LEU A 175 -17.89 -2.14 10.05
C LEU A 175 -17.72 -1.60 8.62
N GLU A 176 -17.48 -0.29 8.50
CA GLU A 176 -17.20 0.37 7.22
C GLU A 176 -15.98 1.31 7.29
N HIS A 177 -15.33 1.49 6.14
CA HIS A 177 -14.26 2.48 5.95
C HIS A 177 -14.62 3.39 4.78
N ALA A 178 -14.81 4.68 5.10
CA ALA A 178 -15.18 5.72 4.14
C ALA A 178 -16.46 5.44 3.34
N GLY A 179 -17.50 4.88 3.99
CA GLY A 179 -18.78 4.55 3.36
C GLY A 179 -18.79 3.25 2.54
N VAL A 180 -17.80 2.38 2.73
CA VAL A 180 -17.73 1.04 2.10
C VAL A 180 -17.48 0.00 3.19
N GLY A 181 -18.32 -1.03 3.26
CA GLY A 181 -18.21 -2.10 4.24
C GLY A 181 -16.86 -2.84 4.19
N VAL A 182 -16.35 -3.23 5.36
CA VAL A 182 -15.17 -4.11 5.52
C VAL A 182 -15.37 -5.41 4.74
N VAL A 183 -16.60 -5.93 4.76
CA VAL A 183 -17.13 -6.95 3.86
C VAL A 183 -18.30 -6.35 3.07
N SER A 184 -18.55 -6.84 1.85
CA SER A 184 -19.64 -6.36 0.98
C SER A 184 -19.91 -7.33 -0.18
N LYS A 185 -21.13 -7.34 -0.72
CA LYS A 185 -21.49 -8.07 -1.96
C LYS A 185 -21.26 -7.23 -3.24
N THR A 186 -20.96 -5.95 -3.08
CA THR A 186 -20.76 -4.96 -4.14
C THR A 186 -19.29 -4.56 -4.27
N LEU A 187 -18.80 -4.42 -5.51
CA LEU A 187 -17.43 -4.00 -5.82
C LEU A 187 -17.38 -2.46 -5.98
N ASP A 188 -17.65 -1.75 -4.89
CA ASP A 188 -17.76 -0.28 -4.88
C ASP A 188 -16.39 0.43 -4.91
N ALA A 189 -15.29 -0.29 -4.66
CA ALA A 189 -13.95 0.28 -4.57
C ALA A 189 -12.87 -0.56 -5.28
N LYS A 190 -11.94 0.13 -5.94
CA LYS A 190 -10.72 -0.40 -6.60
C LYS A 190 -9.78 -1.23 -5.70
N TYR A 191 -10.11 -1.38 -4.41
CA TYR A 191 -9.23 -1.90 -3.38
C TYR A 191 -9.80 -3.07 -2.56
N GLN A 192 -10.95 -3.62 -2.98
CA GLN A 192 -11.48 -4.83 -2.37
C GLN A 192 -10.87 -6.09 -3.02
N LYS A 193 -10.70 -7.17 -2.26
CA LYS A 193 -10.34 -8.51 -2.77
C LYS A 193 -11.55 -9.46 -2.69
N PRO A 194 -11.84 -10.27 -3.72
CA PRO A 194 -12.89 -11.28 -3.65
C PRO A 194 -12.48 -12.44 -2.73
N ILE A 195 -13.41 -12.96 -1.94
CA ILE A 195 -13.20 -14.14 -1.08
C ILE A 195 -13.99 -15.38 -1.51
N GLY A 196 -14.96 -15.21 -2.41
CA GLY A 196 -15.86 -16.27 -2.89
C GLY A 196 -17.31 -16.02 -2.46
N GLY A 197 -18.26 -16.78 -3.03
CA GLY A 197 -19.69 -16.63 -2.70
C GLY A 197 -20.30 -15.26 -3.04
N GLY A 198 -19.69 -14.50 -3.95
CA GLY A 198 -20.09 -13.12 -4.27
C GLY A 198 -19.60 -12.06 -3.27
N TRP A 199 -18.80 -12.44 -2.28
CA TRP A 199 -18.31 -11.53 -1.23
C TRP A 199 -16.92 -10.97 -1.53
N TYR A 200 -16.73 -9.72 -1.12
CA TYR A 200 -15.52 -8.91 -1.25
C TYR A 200 -15.08 -8.35 0.10
N VAL A 201 -13.77 -8.15 0.29
CA VAL A 201 -13.15 -7.63 1.52
C VAL A 201 -12.36 -6.36 1.21
N MET A 202 -12.58 -5.27 1.94
CA MET A 202 -11.80 -4.04 1.79
C MET A 202 -10.34 -4.23 2.23
N THR A 203 -9.36 -3.99 1.34
CA THR A 203 -7.94 -4.20 1.67
C THR A 203 -7.05 -2.96 1.67
N ASN A 204 -7.54 -1.77 1.31
CA ASN A 204 -6.79 -0.49 1.41
C ASN A 204 -7.08 0.26 2.72
N SER A 205 -6.81 -0.43 3.82
CA SER A 205 -6.75 0.10 5.20
C SER A 205 -5.34 -0.14 5.78
N SER A 206 -4.96 0.54 6.86
CA SER A 206 -3.61 0.37 7.44
C SER A 206 -3.46 -1.00 8.13
N THR A 207 -2.21 -1.44 8.36
CA THR A 207 -1.87 -2.60 9.21
C THR A 207 -2.57 -2.52 10.57
N GLN A 208 -2.54 -1.35 11.20
CA GLN A 208 -3.18 -1.11 12.50
C GLN A 208 -4.70 -1.22 12.39
N THR A 209 -5.29 -0.55 11.40
CA THR A 209 -6.74 -0.57 11.13
C THR A 209 -7.26 -1.97 10.93
N LYS A 210 -6.55 -2.82 10.16
CA LYS A 210 -6.96 -4.23 9.99
C LYS A 210 -6.88 -5.06 11.27
N SER A 211 -5.94 -4.77 12.17
CA SER A 211 -5.93 -5.41 13.50
C SER A 211 -7.09 -4.91 14.37
N GLU A 212 -7.45 -3.63 14.26
CA GLU A 212 -8.61 -3.03 14.94
C GLU A 212 -9.94 -3.63 14.42
N ASP A 213 -10.09 -3.74 13.10
CA ASP A 213 -11.20 -4.41 12.41
C ASP A 213 -11.38 -5.85 12.93
N LEU A 214 -10.30 -6.65 12.92
CA LEU A 214 -10.35 -8.04 13.41
C LEU A 214 -10.64 -8.14 14.90
N GLN A 215 -10.19 -7.19 15.71
CA GLN A 215 -10.49 -7.15 17.14
C GLN A 215 -11.97 -6.83 17.39
N ALA A 216 -12.52 -5.83 16.70
CA ALA A 216 -13.94 -5.48 16.78
C ALA A 216 -14.84 -6.64 16.31
N ILE A 217 -14.48 -7.30 15.20
CA ILE A 217 -15.17 -8.52 14.73
C ILE A 217 -15.07 -9.64 15.78
N SER A 218 -13.91 -9.81 16.43
CA SER A 218 -13.72 -10.84 17.45
C SER A 218 -14.49 -10.57 18.75
N ASP A 219 -14.69 -9.29 19.11
CA ASP A 219 -15.36 -8.89 20.34
C ASP A 219 -16.90 -8.87 20.16
N GLU A 220 -17.41 -8.39 19.02
CA GLU A 220 -18.86 -8.38 18.72
C GLU A 220 -19.42 -9.80 18.50
N LEU A 221 -18.63 -10.71 17.90
CA LEU A 221 -19.03 -12.08 17.61
C LEU A 221 -18.54 -13.11 18.67
N ASP A 222 -17.97 -12.65 19.80
CA ASP A 222 -17.36 -13.46 20.89
C ASP A 222 -16.41 -14.58 20.41
N LEU A 223 -15.67 -14.33 19.32
CA LEU A 223 -14.82 -15.33 18.66
C LEU A 223 -13.50 -15.61 19.40
N ASN A 224 -13.17 -14.80 20.41
CA ASN A 224 -11.98 -14.95 21.27
C ASN A 224 -10.66 -15.16 20.48
N LEU A 225 -10.48 -14.44 19.37
CA LEU A 225 -9.31 -14.52 18.49
C LEU A 225 -8.07 -13.90 19.15
N LYS A 226 -6.92 -14.56 19.04
CA LYS A 226 -5.62 -14.04 19.49
C LYS A 226 -4.92 -13.36 18.32
N ILE A 227 -5.06 -12.04 18.22
CA ILE A 227 -4.49 -11.23 17.14
C ILE A 227 -3.11 -10.70 17.57
N ASN A 228 -2.06 -11.09 16.85
CA ASN A 228 -0.67 -10.75 17.20
C ASN A 228 0.08 -10.14 16.01
N LEU A 229 1.05 -9.27 16.29
CA LEU A 229 2.03 -8.80 15.32
C LEU A 229 3.36 -9.51 15.60
N VAL A 230 3.70 -10.50 14.79
CA VAL A 230 4.95 -11.24 14.91
C VAL A 230 6.07 -10.45 14.22
N PRO A 231 7.16 -10.08 14.92
CA PRO A 231 8.33 -9.46 14.31
C PRO A 231 8.97 -10.36 13.24
N LEU A 232 9.43 -9.77 12.14
CA LEU A 232 10.14 -10.49 11.06
C LEU A 232 11.62 -10.78 11.38
N ASP A 233 12.13 -10.30 12.52
CA ASP A 233 13.48 -10.55 13.04
C ASP A 233 13.57 -11.76 13.99
N GLY A 234 12.43 -12.37 14.36
CA GLY A 234 12.37 -13.52 15.26
C GLY A 234 12.45 -13.16 16.75
N SER A 235 12.33 -11.88 17.13
CA SER A 235 12.12 -11.47 18.52
C SER A 235 10.74 -11.92 19.08
N GLU A 236 10.56 -11.84 20.40
CA GLU A 236 9.34 -12.34 21.05
C GLU A 236 8.06 -11.72 20.49
N THR A 237 6.98 -12.53 20.45
CA THR A 237 5.71 -12.13 19.84
C THR A 237 5.13 -10.91 20.55
N LEU A 238 4.96 -9.81 19.81
CA LEU A 238 4.23 -8.65 20.33
C LEU A 238 2.73 -8.97 20.37
N TYR A 239 2.30 -9.46 21.53
CA TYR A 239 0.90 -9.45 21.93
C TYR A 239 0.37 -8.02 21.81
N LEU A 240 -0.70 -7.84 21.04
CA LEU A 240 -1.49 -6.61 21.10
C LEU A 240 -2.26 -6.65 22.42
N PRO A 241 -2.03 -5.73 23.38
CA PRO A 241 -2.85 -5.68 24.57
C PRO A 241 -4.28 -5.29 24.17
N LYS A 242 -5.29 -5.86 24.86
CA LYS A 242 -6.68 -5.39 24.75
C LYS A 242 -6.73 -3.87 24.89
N SER A 243 -7.56 -3.23 24.07
CA SER A 243 -7.49 -1.81 23.72
C SER A 243 -7.41 -0.86 24.93
N THR A 244 -6.19 -0.51 25.30
CA THR A 244 -5.86 0.67 26.10
C THR A 244 -5.23 1.69 25.15
N ASN A 245 -5.62 2.96 25.28
CA ASN A 245 -5.26 4.01 24.32
C ASN A 245 -3.73 4.20 24.23
N LYS A 246 -3.08 3.53 23.27
CA LYS A 246 -1.67 3.77 22.96
C LYS A 246 -1.54 5.16 22.35
N GLU A 247 -0.98 6.08 23.13
CA GLU A 247 -0.66 7.42 22.65
C GLU A 247 0.27 7.31 21.42
N SER A 248 -0.16 7.90 20.30
CA SER A 248 0.61 7.80 19.07
C SER A 248 1.97 8.47 19.23
N THR A 249 3.04 7.72 18.91
CA THR A 249 4.44 8.18 18.87
C THR A 249 4.74 9.18 17.75
N ARG A 250 3.73 9.53 16.94
CA ARG A 250 3.83 10.61 15.96
C ARG A 250 3.74 11.95 16.67
N THR A 251 4.74 12.80 16.46
CA THR A 251 4.76 14.18 16.94
C THR A 251 3.49 14.92 16.50
N LYS A 252 2.74 15.42 17.47
CA LYS A 252 1.54 16.25 17.32
C LYS A 252 1.92 17.72 17.48
N ILE A 253 0.94 18.60 17.32
CA ILE A 253 1.03 19.98 17.79
C ILE A 253 -0.01 20.16 18.88
N GLN A 254 0.44 20.46 20.10
CA GLN A 254 -0.39 21.05 21.13
C GLN A 254 -0.45 22.56 20.89
N VAL A 255 -1.65 23.13 20.89
CA VAL A 255 -1.87 24.57 20.82
C VAL A 255 -2.64 25.02 22.05
N THR A 256 -2.12 26.03 22.75
CA THR A 256 -2.79 26.70 23.88
C THR A 256 -3.14 28.13 23.46
N PHE A 257 -4.42 28.48 23.59
CA PHE A 257 -4.95 29.82 23.32
C PHE A 257 -4.87 30.71 24.59
N PRO A 258 -4.97 32.06 24.48
CA PRO A 258 -4.87 32.97 25.62
C PRO A 258 -5.95 32.80 26.70
N ASP A 259 -7.10 32.22 26.34
CA ASP A 259 -8.20 31.87 27.25
C ASP A 259 -7.94 30.57 28.04
N GLY A 260 -6.81 29.90 27.81
CA GLY A 260 -6.46 28.61 28.40
C GLY A 260 -7.01 27.40 27.65
N ARG A 261 -7.80 27.58 26.58
CA ARG A 261 -8.26 26.48 25.72
C ARG A 261 -7.04 25.77 25.14
N LYS A 262 -7.04 24.43 25.20
CA LYS A 262 -6.02 23.59 24.56
C LYS A 262 -6.63 22.73 23.46
N ILE A 263 -5.89 22.53 22.38
CA ILE A 263 -6.16 21.52 21.36
C ILE A 263 -4.89 20.70 21.11
N CYS A 264 -5.03 19.37 21.08
CA CYS A 264 -3.96 18.43 20.75
C CYS A 264 -4.59 17.27 19.97
N SER A 265 -4.83 17.50 18.68
CA SER A 265 -5.51 16.53 17.81
C SER A 265 -4.57 15.41 17.38
N SER A 266 -5.10 14.19 17.24
CA SER A 266 -4.41 13.07 16.57
C SER A 266 -4.10 13.35 15.10
N LYS A 267 -4.78 14.32 14.49
CA LYS A 267 -4.55 14.83 13.13
C LYS A 267 -3.99 16.25 13.21
N VAL A 268 -2.69 16.40 12.93
CA VAL A 268 -1.97 17.69 13.00
C VAL A 268 -2.60 18.80 12.16
N LEU A 269 -3.26 18.46 11.05
CA LEU A 269 -3.96 19.43 10.19
C LEU A 269 -5.13 20.15 10.91
N GLU A 270 -5.77 19.52 11.89
CA GLU A 270 -6.90 20.12 12.61
C GLU A 270 -6.42 21.28 13.51
N ALA A 271 -5.21 21.18 14.07
CA ALA A 271 -4.62 22.25 14.87
C ALA A 271 -4.40 23.53 14.05
N LEU A 272 -3.94 23.39 12.79
CA LEU A 272 -3.81 24.50 11.86
C LEU A 272 -5.17 25.07 11.47
N ILE A 273 -6.16 24.21 11.18
CA ILE A 273 -7.53 24.62 10.82
C ILE A 273 -8.18 25.43 11.95
N GLU A 274 -8.11 24.97 13.20
CA GLU A 274 -8.68 25.68 14.35
C GLU A 274 -7.98 27.02 14.62
N VAL A 275 -6.64 27.10 14.48
CA VAL A 275 -5.90 28.36 14.57
C VAL A 275 -6.31 29.33 13.47
N VAL A 276 -6.50 28.88 12.23
CA VAL A 276 -6.96 29.72 11.11
C VAL A 276 -8.39 30.22 11.32
N LYS A 277 -9.30 29.37 11.82
CA LYS A 277 -10.67 29.79 12.20
C LYS A 277 -10.65 30.85 13.29
N TYR A 278 -9.88 30.64 14.36
CA TYR A 278 -9.74 31.58 15.49
C TYR A 278 -9.10 32.91 15.07
N ALA A 279 -8.07 32.87 14.21
CA ALA A 279 -7.43 34.06 13.66
C ALA A 279 -8.32 34.83 12.68
N GLY A 280 -9.27 34.15 12.03
CA GLY A 280 -10.04 34.64 10.88
C GLY A 280 -9.27 34.40 9.57
N ALA A 281 -9.86 33.60 8.67
CA ALA A 281 -9.21 33.16 7.44
C ALA A 281 -8.73 34.32 6.53
N GLU A 282 -9.45 35.44 6.53
CA GLU A 282 -9.10 36.63 5.73
C GLU A 282 -7.84 37.31 6.26
N ARG A 283 -7.75 37.52 7.58
CA ARG A 283 -6.53 38.03 8.26
C ARG A 283 -5.34 37.12 8.01
N VAL A 284 -5.53 35.80 8.00
CA VAL A 284 -4.46 34.83 7.68
C VAL A 284 -4.03 34.90 6.21
N ARG A 285 -4.97 35.07 5.27
CA ARG A 285 -4.66 35.24 3.84
C ARG A 285 -3.79 36.47 3.58
N GLU A 286 -4.06 37.57 4.28
CA GLU A 286 -3.33 38.83 4.18
C GLU A 286 -1.86 38.71 4.59
N LEU A 287 -1.52 37.76 5.48
CA LEU A 287 -0.13 37.46 5.87
C LEU A 287 0.74 36.90 4.73
N ARG A 288 0.11 36.44 3.64
CA ARG A 288 0.73 35.80 2.46
C ARG A 288 1.68 34.64 2.79
N ILE A 289 1.35 33.87 3.83
CA ILE A 289 2.08 32.66 4.21
C ILE A 289 2.07 31.68 3.04
N ASN A 290 3.23 31.17 2.65
CA ASN A 290 3.34 30.24 1.54
C ASN A 290 3.02 28.80 1.98
N CYS A 291 2.33 28.06 1.13
CA CYS A 291 2.17 26.61 1.25
C CYS A 291 2.11 26.01 -0.16
N CYS A 292 3.11 25.20 -0.52
CA CYS A 292 3.25 24.59 -1.85
C CYS A 292 3.30 25.61 -3.01
N ALA A 293 4.08 26.69 -2.85
CA ALA A 293 4.26 27.79 -3.79
C ALA A 293 3.05 28.74 -3.98
N ASP A 294 1.90 28.50 -3.34
CA ASP A 294 0.74 29.39 -3.32
C ASP A 294 0.45 29.92 -1.89
N ASN A 295 -0.55 30.78 -1.73
CA ASN A 295 -1.02 31.28 -0.43
C ASN A 295 -1.69 30.14 0.37
N LEU A 296 -1.43 30.10 1.68
CA LEU A 296 -2.04 29.17 2.62
C LEU A 296 -3.58 29.19 2.58
N ILE A 297 -4.22 30.31 2.25
CA ILE A 297 -5.68 30.48 2.24
C ILE A 297 -6.19 30.93 0.85
N LEU A 298 -7.05 30.13 0.22
CA LEU A 298 -7.66 30.39 -1.10
C LEU A 298 -9.20 30.26 -1.04
N LYS A 299 -9.93 30.83 -2.01
CA LYS A 299 -11.32 30.43 -2.32
C LYS A 299 -11.40 29.33 -3.39
N THR A 300 -10.45 29.35 -4.32
CA THR A 300 -10.44 28.51 -5.53
C THR A 300 -9.05 27.92 -5.72
N PRO A 301 -8.73 26.77 -5.09
CA PRO A 301 -7.51 26.02 -5.42
C PRO A 301 -7.61 25.45 -6.84
N ALA A 302 -6.47 25.19 -7.48
CA ALA A 302 -6.47 24.48 -8.76
C ALA A 302 -6.97 23.03 -8.58
N PRO A 303 -7.74 22.44 -9.52
CA PRO A 303 -8.45 21.17 -9.31
C PRO A 303 -7.60 20.00 -8.81
N ARG A 304 -6.32 19.90 -9.23
CA ARG A 304 -5.39 18.87 -8.76
C ARG A 304 -5.09 18.91 -7.25
N TYR A 305 -5.45 20.00 -6.56
CA TYR A 305 -5.17 20.28 -5.17
C TYR A 305 -6.41 20.45 -4.28
N GLU A 306 -7.63 20.18 -4.76
CA GLU A 306 -8.85 20.34 -3.93
C GLU A 306 -8.81 19.49 -2.65
N LYS A 307 -8.34 18.23 -2.74
CA LYS A 307 -8.35 17.27 -1.61
C LYS A 307 -7.62 17.73 -0.34
N PRO A 308 -6.40 18.31 -0.38
CA PRO A 308 -5.74 18.86 0.81
C PRO A 308 -6.27 20.23 1.28
N PHE A 309 -7.13 20.92 0.54
CA PHE A 309 -7.72 22.17 1.01
C PHE A 309 -8.92 21.88 1.93
N LYS A 310 -9.04 22.60 3.06
CA LYS A 310 -10.04 22.35 4.11
C LYS A 310 -10.78 23.62 4.53
N PRO A 311 -12.12 23.56 4.75
CA PRO A 311 -12.92 24.75 5.01
C PRO A 311 -12.60 25.41 6.35
N VAL A 312 -12.45 26.74 6.31
CA VAL A 312 -12.17 27.59 7.48
C VAL A 312 -13.18 28.73 7.67
N GLY A 313 -14.31 28.67 6.95
CA GLY A 313 -15.41 29.63 7.02
C GLY A 313 -15.47 30.61 5.84
N ASN A 314 -16.62 31.26 5.62
CA ASN A 314 -16.83 32.36 4.66
C ASN A 314 -16.38 32.09 3.19
N GLY A 315 -16.42 30.81 2.77
CA GLY A 315 -15.96 30.37 1.46
C GLY A 315 -14.43 30.33 1.30
N TRP A 316 -13.68 30.37 2.41
CA TRP A 316 -12.23 30.21 2.44
C TRP A 316 -11.83 28.78 2.79
N LEU A 317 -10.76 28.33 2.14
CA LEU A 317 -10.14 27.02 2.29
C LEU A 317 -8.67 27.19 2.67
N CYS A 318 -8.22 26.44 3.67
CA CYS A 318 -6.83 26.39 4.12
C CYS A 318 -6.10 25.19 3.48
N ASN A 319 -4.92 25.43 2.89
CA ASN A 319 -4.05 24.40 2.35
C ASN A 319 -3.43 23.58 3.49
N THR A 320 -3.74 22.29 3.56
CA THR A 320 -3.15 21.37 4.56
C THR A 320 -2.05 20.46 4.00
N CYS A 321 -1.56 20.70 2.77
CA CYS A 321 -0.58 19.88 2.05
C CYS A 321 0.89 20.07 2.51
N SER A 322 1.12 20.07 3.82
CA SER A 322 2.43 20.30 4.47
C SER A 322 2.76 19.23 5.51
N ASP A 323 4.03 19.10 5.91
CA ASP A 323 4.43 18.24 7.03
C ASP A 323 4.10 18.85 8.41
N THR A 324 4.38 18.12 9.49
CA THR A 324 4.13 18.55 10.88
C THR A 324 4.92 19.81 11.28
N ILE A 325 6.19 19.90 10.89
CA ILE A 325 7.08 21.02 11.26
C ILE A 325 6.66 22.28 10.50
N THR A 326 6.34 22.14 9.22
CA THR A 326 5.79 23.22 8.41
C THR A 326 4.45 23.73 8.98
N LYS A 327 3.56 22.85 9.46
CA LYS A 327 2.32 23.27 10.16
C LYS A 327 2.60 24.00 11.47
N PHE A 328 3.57 23.55 12.26
CA PHE A 328 3.99 24.20 13.49
C PHE A 328 4.54 25.61 13.22
N ASN A 329 5.36 25.76 12.19
CA ASN A 329 5.88 27.05 11.72
C ASN A 329 4.73 27.96 11.24
N GLN A 330 3.79 27.43 10.44
CA GLN A 330 2.62 28.18 9.96
C GLN A 330 1.74 28.68 11.13
N ILE A 331 1.44 27.84 12.13
CA ILE A 331 0.69 28.23 13.34
C ILE A 331 1.44 29.32 14.13
N THR A 332 2.77 29.16 14.29
CA THR A 332 3.62 30.10 15.03
C THR A 332 3.69 31.45 14.32
N GLU A 333 3.86 31.46 13.00
CA GLU A 333 3.88 32.65 12.15
C GLU A 333 2.53 33.39 12.18
N ILE A 334 1.41 32.67 12.12
CA ILE A 334 0.06 33.25 12.30
C ILE A 334 -0.07 33.91 13.67
N SER A 335 0.34 33.22 14.74
CA SER A 335 0.27 33.74 16.11
C SER A 335 1.08 35.02 16.29
N GLN A 336 2.32 35.04 15.76
CA GLN A 336 3.23 36.19 15.83
C GLN A 336 2.73 37.36 14.98
N LYS A 337 2.47 37.15 13.68
CA LYS A 337 2.09 38.25 12.76
C LYS A 337 0.75 38.89 13.08
N LEU A 338 -0.20 38.15 13.68
CA LEU A 338 -1.51 38.68 14.10
C LEU A 338 -1.59 38.97 15.61
N ASN A 339 -0.47 38.86 16.34
CA ASN A 339 -0.33 39.07 17.79
C ASN A 339 -1.43 38.36 18.62
N LEU A 340 -1.64 37.06 18.35
CA LEU A 340 -2.76 36.30 18.91
C LEU A 340 -2.50 35.70 20.29
N GLY A 341 -1.26 35.77 20.79
CA GLY A 341 -0.86 35.16 22.08
C GLY A 341 -0.93 33.63 22.13
N ILE A 342 -1.11 32.96 20.98
CA ILE A 342 -1.25 31.50 20.89
C ILE A 342 0.13 30.85 21.05
N LYS A 343 0.25 29.90 21.99
CA LYS A 343 1.44 29.06 22.18
C LYS A 343 1.28 27.74 21.45
N ALA A 344 2.22 27.40 20.57
CA ALA A 344 2.31 26.08 19.95
C ALA A 344 3.48 25.28 20.53
N GLU A 345 3.31 23.98 20.69
CA GLU A 345 4.29 23.04 21.24
C GLU A 345 4.26 21.74 20.43
N LEU A 346 5.42 21.16 20.13
CA LEU A 346 5.53 19.80 19.57
C LEU A 346 5.53 18.80 20.72
N VAL A 347 4.68 17.76 20.64
CA VAL A 347 4.45 16.74 21.69
C VAL A 347 4.29 15.34 21.12
#